data_AF-A0A516IPS5-F1
#
_entry.id   AF-A0A516IPS5-F1
#
_cell.length_a   1.000
_cell.length_b   1.000
_cell.length_c   1.000
_cell.angle_alpha   90.00
_cell.angle_beta   90.00
_cell.angle_gamma   90.00
#
_symmetry.space_group_name_H-M   'P 1'
#
loop_
_entity.id
_entity.type
_entity.pdbx_description
1 polymer ?
#
loop_
_entity_poly.entity_id
_entity_poly.type
_entity_poly.pdbx_seq_one_letter_code
_entity_poly.pdbx_strand_id
1 'polypeptide(L)'
;MIPDKVTQRIDHANAVFARLDERDGSVRDAARRERARLNAGLGRTATKVGLAVGVISLATIGVGLITPIGMFGFLAAVGLAIGVAALLLFTGGREIAAPNVAPDLPNGQMVQRFDSYLFRARRGLPAPAQAELDRLSAQLPALRQTLERVPDLDPQAQDARRLMSVHLPNLIDRYLHVPNDFRGQQDGEGATVDQRLVEALAAGRTALADIGQALARNDLAAFETQGRFIQTRYNEKTLD
;
A
#
# COMPACT_ATOMS: atom_id res chain seq x y z
N MET A 1 -49.41 15.50 -21.04
CA MET A 1 -48.21 15.66 -21.90
C MET A 1 -47.22 16.54 -21.17
N ILE A 2 -46.17 15.94 -20.60
CA ILE A 2 -45.08 16.70 -19.97
C ILE A 2 -44.20 17.24 -21.10
N PRO A 3 -43.89 18.55 -21.14
CA PRO A 3 -43.12 19.13 -22.25
C PRO A 3 -41.70 18.56 -22.29
N ASP A 4 -41.26 18.11 -23.48
CA ASP A 4 -39.99 17.38 -23.70
C ASP A 4 -38.75 18.06 -23.12
N LYS A 5 -38.77 19.39 -23.02
CA LYS A 5 -37.68 20.19 -22.42
C LYS A 5 -37.52 19.96 -20.91
N VAL A 6 -38.59 19.60 -20.20
CA VAL A 6 -38.56 19.30 -18.77
C VAL A 6 -37.98 17.91 -18.54
N THR A 7 -38.39 16.93 -19.35
CA THR A 7 -37.82 15.57 -19.33
C THR A 7 -36.32 15.58 -19.62
N GLN A 8 -35.89 16.31 -20.66
CA GLN A 8 -34.47 16.43 -21.02
C GLN A 8 -33.61 17.06 -19.92
N ARG A 9 -34.17 18.02 -19.16
CA ARG A 9 -33.45 18.64 -18.02
C ARG A 9 -33.40 17.73 -16.81
N ILE A 10 -34.44 16.94 -16.57
CA ILE A 10 -34.47 15.93 -15.51
C ILE A 10 -33.47 14.81 -15.81
N ASP A 11 -33.38 14.36 -17.06
CA ASP A 11 -32.44 13.33 -17.48
C ASP A 11 -30.98 13.80 -17.37
N HIS A 12 -30.70 15.04 -17.77
CA HIS A 12 -29.37 15.62 -17.61
C HIS A 12 -29.00 15.81 -16.13
N ALA A 13 -29.94 16.24 -15.28
CA ALA A 13 -29.73 16.36 -13.85
C ALA A 13 -29.46 14.99 -13.22
N ASN A 14 -30.27 13.97 -13.54
CA ASN A 14 -30.09 12.61 -13.05
C ASN A 14 -28.75 12.00 -13.49
N ALA A 15 -28.28 12.28 -14.70
CA ALA A 15 -26.97 11.83 -15.17
C ALA A 15 -25.79 12.48 -14.40
N VAL A 16 -25.93 13.75 -14.01
CA VAL A 16 -24.93 14.44 -13.18
C VAL A 16 -24.96 13.93 -11.74
N PHE A 17 -26.15 13.71 -11.17
CA PHE A 17 -26.29 13.16 -9.83
C PHE A 17 -25.81 11.70 -9.75
N ALA A 18 -26.06 10.87 -10.76
CA ALA A 18 -25.55 9.49 -10.81
C ALA A 18 -24.01 9.44 -10.83
N ARG A 19 -23.36 10.34 -11.59
CA ARG A 19 -21.89 10.45 -11.62
C ARG A 19 -21.29 10.96 -10.32
N LEU A 20 -22.02 11.78 -9.57
CA LEU A 20 -21.60 12.25 -8.25
C LEU A 20 -21.79 11.18 -7.18
N ASP A 21 -22.86 10.39 -7.26
CA ASP A 21 -23.16 9.30 -6.33
C ASP A 21 -22.19 8.11 -6.51
N GLU A 22 -21.78 7.79 -7.75
CA GLU A 22 -20.71 6.81 -8.03
C GLU A 22 -19.34 7.22 -7.45
N ARG A 23 -19.05 8.52 -7.50
CA ARG A 23 -17.80 9.10 -6.98
C ARG A 23 -17.83 9.25 -5.45
N ASP A 24 -18.99 9.49 -4.84
CA ASP A 24 -19.14 9.61 -3.38
C ASP A 24 -19.31 8.23 -2.70
N GLY A 25 -19.92 7.25 -3.38
CA GLY A 25 -20.06 5.87 -2.92
C GLY A 25 -18.72 5.14 -2.81
N SER A 26 -17.85 5.26 -3.82
CA SER A 26 -16.50 4.68 -3.80
C SER A 26 -15.59 5.29 -2.73
N VAL A 27 -15.75 6.60 -2.45
CA VAL A 27 -15.05 7.31 -1.38
C VAL A 27 -15.58 6.92 0.01
N ARG A 28 -16.89 6.73 0.17
CA ARG A 28 -17.51 6.27 1.43
C ARG A 28 -17.18 4.81 1.76
N ASP A 29 -17.12 3.93 0.77
CA ASP A 29 -16.71 2.54 0.95
C ASP A 29 -15.20 2.38 1.17
N ALA A 30 -14.38 3.26 0.59
CA ALA A 30 -12.97 3.41 0.95
C ALA A 30 -12.82 3.90 2.40
N ALA A 31 -13.58 4.92 2.81
CA ALA A 31 -13.55 5.48 4.16
C ALA A 31 -14.07 4.51 5.25
N ARG A 32 -15.06 3.67 4.94
CA ARG A 32 -15.53 2.60 5.86
C ARG A 32 -14.48 1.51 6.03
N ARG A 33 -13.83 1.08 4.95
CA ARG A 33 -12.70 0.12 4.99
C ARG A 33 -11.48 0.71 5.72
N GLU A 34 -11.26 2.02 5.59
CA GLU A 34 -10.22 2.78 6.28
C GLU A 34 -10.46 2.86 7.79
N ARG A 35 -11.68 3.20 8.24
CA ARG A 35 -12.03 3.28 9.67
C ARG A 35 -11.98 1.92 10.39
N ALA A 36 -12.44 0.85 9.75
CA ALA A 36 -12.38 -0.50 10.33
C ALA A 36 -10.93 -0.99 10.54
N ARG A 37 -10.00 -0.57 9.67
CA ARG A 37 -8.58 -0.96 9.72
C ARG A 37 -7.76 -0.10 10.68
N LEU A 38 -8.11 1.19 10.84
CA LEU A 38 -7.47 2.10 11.79
C LEU A 38 -7.67 1.63 13.25
N ASN A 39 -8.86 1.12 13.59
CA ASN A 39 -9.18 0.67 14.95
C ASN A 39 -8.39 -0.58 15.39
N ALA A 40 -7.99 -1.45 14.45
CA ALA A 40 -7.22 -2.66 14.77
C ALA A 40 -5.75 -2.36 15.11
N GLY A 41 -5.18 -1.29 14.54
CA GLY A 41 -3.78 -0.88 14.78
C GLY A 41 -3.58 0.04 15.99
N LEU A 42 -4.59 0.87 16.29
CA LEU A 42 -4.53 1.83 17.39
C LEU A 42 -4.40 1.16 18.78
N GLY A 43 -5.03 0.00 18.98
CA GLY A 43 -4.95 -0.74 20.24
C GLY A 43 -3.52 -1.14 20.61
N ARG A 44 -2.75 -1.71 19.68
CA ARG A 44 -1.37 -2.17 19.94
C ARG A 44 -0.39 -1.02 20.17
N THR A 45 -0.55 0.09 19.46
CA THR A 45 0.28 1.29 19.68
C THR A 45 -0.06 1.95 21.00
N ALA A 46 -1.34 2.04 21.37
CA ALA A 46 -1.77 2.55 22.68
C ALA A 46 -1.24 1.67 23.82
N THR A 47 -1.23 0.34 23.67
CA THR A 47 -0.65 -0.58 24.67
C THR A 47 0.87 -0.40 24.80
N LYS A 48 1.61 -0.24 23.68
CA LYS A 48 3.07 -0.04 23.72
C LYS A 48 3.46 1.31 24.34
N VAL A 49 2.74 2.38 23.99
CA VAL A 49 2.95 3.71 24.59
C VAL A 49 2.56 3.68 26.07
N GLY A 50 1.44 3.06 26.43
CA GLY A 50 1.03 2.88 27.82
C GLY A 50 2.02 2.07 28.65
N LEU A 51 2.62 1.01 28.08
CA LEU A 51 3.65 0.21 28.73
C LEU A 51 4.94 1.02 28.95
N ALA A 52 5.40 1.76 27.93
CA ALA A 52 6.59 2.59 28.03
C ALA A 52 6.42 3.70 29.09
N VAL A 53 5.27 4.39 29.09
CA VAL A 53 4.95 5.41 30.11
C VAL A 53 4.84 4.78 31.51
N GLY A 54 4.24 3.59 31.62
CA GLY A 54 4.14 2.86 32.89
C GLY A 54 5.49 2.46 33.48
N VAL A 55 6.40 1.94 32.65
CA VAL A 55 7.76 1.53 33.09
C VAL A 55 8.58 2.74 33.53
N ILE A 56 8.55 3.84 32.76
CA ILE A 56 9.26 5.08 33.11
C ILE A 56 8.71 5.67 34.42
N SER A 57 7.39 5.66 34.61
CA SER A 57 6.75 6.14 35.84
C SER A 57 7.15 5.32 37.06
N LEU A 58 7.15 3.99 36.96
CA LEU A 58 7.53 3.09 38.06
C LEU A 58 9.03 3.20 38.41
N ALA A 59 9.89 3.31 37.40
CA ALA A 59 11.33 3.51 37.62
C ALA A 59 11.60 4.84 38.35
N THR A 60 10.86 5.89 38.00
CA THR A 60 10.99 7.22 38.64
C THR A 60 10.51 7.18 40.09
N ILE A 61 9.42 6.47 40.39
CA ILE A 61 8.94 6.25 41.76
C ILE A 61 9.97 5.47 42.59
N GLY A 62 10.57 4.42 42.02
CA GLY A 62 11.56 3.58 42.70
C GLY A 62 12.86 4.34 43.06
N VAL A 63 13.34 5.22 42.17
CA VAL A 63 14.53 6.04 42.42
C VAL A 63 14.25 7.16 43.43
N GLY A 64 13.04 7.74 43.41
CA GLY A 64 12.62 8.77 44.37
C GLY A 64 12.46 8.29 45.81
N LEU A 65 12.40 6.97 46.03
CA LEU A 65 12.38 6.35 47.37
C LEU A 65 13.76 6.26 48.04
N ILE A 66 14.85 6.27 47.26
CA ILE A 66 16.23 6.06 47.77
C ILE A 66 16.99 7.39 47.89
N THR A 67 16.66 8.37 47.05
CA THR A 67 17.32 9.68 47.04
C THR A 67 16.24 10.78 47.12
N PRO A 68 16.29 11.69 48.12
CA PRO A 68 15.31 12.79 48.22
C PRO A 68 15.60 13.84 47.15
N ILE A 69 15.18 13.54 45.93
CA ILE A 69 15.37 14.37 44.73
C ILE A 69 14.47 15.63 44.78
N GLY A 70 13.54 15.69 45.75
CA GLY A 70 12.57 16.77 45.88
C GLY A 70 11.58 16.79 44.71
N MET A 71 10.47 17.51 44.89
CA MET A 71 9.42 17.63 43.86
C MET A 71 9.97 18.23 42.54
N PHE A 72 10.96 19.11 42.62
CA PHE A 72 11.55 19.78 41.46
C PHE A 72 12.45 18.86 40.62
N GLY A 73 13.22 17.95 41.23
CA GLY A 73 14.05 17.01 40.47
C GLY A 73 13.22 15.92 39.78
N PHE A 74 12.10 15.51 40.39
CA PHE A 74 11.10 14.64 39.75
C PHE A 74 10.49 15.32 38.51
N LEU A 75 10.06 16.57 38.64
CA LEU A 75 9.45 17.32 37.54
C LEU A 75 10.43 17.54 36.38
N ALA A 76 11.71 17.79 36.69
CA ALA A 76 12.77 17.95 35.68
C ALA A 76 13.06 16.63 34.92
N ALA A 77 13.10 15.49 35.62
CA ALA A 77 13.31 14.18 34.99
C ALA A 77 12.14 13.80 34.06
N VAL A 78 10.90 14.03 34.50
CA VAL A 78 9.70 13.81 33.68
C VAL A 78 9.67 14.75 32.47
N GLY A 79 10.00 16.03 32.66
CA GLY A 79 10.10 16.99 31.57
C GLY A 79 11.14 16.61 30.53
N LEU A 80 12.32 16.14 30.97
CA LEU A 80 13.38 15.66 30.08
C LEU A 80 12.94 14.39 29.33
N ALA A 81 12.32 13.43 30.00
CA ALA A 81 11.83 12.21 29.37
C ALA A 81 10.75 12.50 28.31
N ILE A 82 9.82 13.40 28.60
CA ILE A 82 8.81 13.88 27.63
C ILE A 82 9.49 14.62 26.47
N GLY A 83 10.48 15.46 26.76
CA GLY A 83 11.24 16.19 25.74
C GLY A 83 12.00 15.26 24.80
N VAL A 84 12.68 14.23 25.33
CA VAL A 84 13.38 13.22 24.53
C VAL A 84 12.39 12.36 23.75
N ALA A 85 11.28 11.95 24.35
CA ALA A 85 10.23 11.20 23.65
C ALA A 85 9.59 12.02 22.52
N ALA A 86 9.32 13.31 22.76
CA ALA A 86 8.83 14.23 21.73
C ALA A 86 9.86 14.40 20.62
N LEU A 87 11.13 14.61 20.96
CA LEU A 87 12.22 14.72 19.98
C LEU A 87 12.31 13.46 19.12
N LEU A 88 12.31 12.26 19.71
CA LEU A 88 12.34 10.99 18.98
C LEU A 88 11.10 10.76 18.11
N LEU A 89 9.93 11.26 18.51
CA LEU A 89 8.71 11.21 17.69
C LEU A 89 8.74 12.20 16.51
N PHE A 90 9.47 13.31 16.65
CA PHE A 90 9.64 14.32 15.60
C PHE A 90 10.83 14.02 14.66
N THR A 91 11.88 13.37 15.15
CA THR A 91 13.07 13.01 14.37
C THR A 91 13.04 11.58 13.83
N GLY A 92 12.32 10.66 14.50
CA GLY A 92 12.18 9.28 14.09
C GLY A 92 11.18 9.14 12.95
N GLY A 93 11.68 9.03 11.71
CA GLY A 93 10.89 8.50 10.61
C GLY A 93 10.25 7.20 11.06
N ARG A 94 8.91 7.13 11.09
CA ARG A 94 8.20 5.88 11.36
C ARG A 94 8.71 4.85 10.36
N GLU A 95 9.49 3.86 10.81
CA GLU A 95 9.91 2.74 9.98
C GLU A 95 8.67 2.05 9.44
N ILE A 96 8.35 2.32 8.18
CA ILE A 96 7.33 1.59 7.45
C ILE A 96 8.01 0.30 7.03
N ALA A 97 8.06 -0.67 7.94
CA ALA A 97 8.72 -1.94 7.69
C ALA A 97 8.22 -2.52 6.36
N ALA A 98 9.17 -2.81 5.46
CA ALA A 98 8.93 -3.50 4.21
C ALA A 98 8.05 -4.73 4.45
N PRO A 99 7.18 -5.12 3.50
CA PRO A 99 6.40 -6.33 3.65
C PRO A 99 7.39 -7.49 3.76
N ASN A 100 7.51 -8.08 4.94
CA ASN A 100 8.31 -9.29 5.14
C ASN A 100 7.56 -10.43 4.44
N VAL A 101 8.02 -10.77 3.24
CA VAL A 101 7.49 -11.84 2.41
C VAL A 101 8.44 -13.03 2.56
N ALA A 102 7.98 -14.06 3.27
CA ALA A 102 8.67 -15.34 3.27
C ALA A 102 8.65 -15.94 1.85
N PRO A 103 9.70 -16.67 1.43
CA PRO A 103 9.79 -17.23 0.08
C PRO A 103 8.59 -18.10 -0.30
N ASP A 104 8.01 -18.80 0.69
CA ASP A 104 6.96 -19.80 0.49
C ASP A 104 5.54 -19.22 0.59
N LEU A 105 5.40 -17.89 0.62
CA LEU A 105 4.09 -17.27 0.79
C LEU A 105 3.26 -17.40 -0.50
N PRO A 106 2.01 -17.93 -0.44
CA PRO A 106 1.16 -18.05 -1.62
C PRO A 106 0.98 -16.72 -2.36
N ASN A 107 0.95 -16.80 -3.69
CA ASN A 107 0.86 -15.65 -4.60
C ASN A 107 -0.22 -14.63 -4.18
N GLY A 108 -1.44 -15.10 -3.91
CA GLY A 108 -2.55 -14.24 -3.50
C GLY A 108 -2.33 -13.52 -2.16
N GLN A 109 -1.73 -14.20 -1.18
CA GLN A 109 -1.43 -13.60 0.13
C GLN A 109 -0.33 -12.54 0.03
N MET A 110 0.65 -12.76 -0.85
CA MET A 110 1.75 -11.82 -1.08
C MET A 110 1.24 -10.49 -1.65
N VAL A 111 0.31 -10.52 -2.61
CA VAL A 111 -0.34 -9.31 -3.15
C VAL A 111 -1.12 -8.56 -2.05
N GLN A 112 -1.84 -9.27 -1.17
CA GLN A 112 -2.57 -8.65 -0.06
C GLN A 112 -1.64 -7.96 0.96
N ARG A 113 -0.49 -8.58 1.27
CA ARG A 113 0.53 -7.98 2.14
C ARG A 113 1.14 -6.74 1.52
N PHE A 114 1.39 -6.79 0.21
CA PHE A 114 1.91 -5.65 -0.54
C PHE A 114 0.91 -4.48 -0.56
N ASP A 115 -0.36 -4.72 -0.85
CA ASP A 115 -1.41 -3.68 -0.78
C ASP A 115 -1.50 -3.03 0.62
N SER A 116 -1.44 -3.86 1.66
CA SER A 116 -1.42 -3.39 3.05
C SER A 116 -0.16 -2.58 3.40
N TYR A 117 0.96 -2.85 2.73
CA TYR A 117 2.17 -2.05 2.85
C TYR A 117 2.03 -0.71 2.12
N LEU A 118 1.55 -0.70 0.88
CA LEU A 118 1.33 0.53 0.11
C LEU A 118 0.42 1.51 0.86
N PHE A 119 -0.67 1.02 1.45
CA PHE A 119 -1.58 1.83 2.24
C PHE A 119 -0.87 2.54 3.41
N ARG A 120 0.06 1.84 4.10
CA ARG A 120 0.84 2.42 5.20
C ARG A 120 1.89 3.39 4.68
N ALA A 121 2.58 3.02 3.60
CA ALA A 121 3.60 3.82 2.92
C ALA A 121 3.07 5.19 2.46
N ARG A 122 1.82 5.23 1.97
CA ARG A 122 1.15 6.41 1.42
C ARG A 122 1.33 7.68 2.26
N ARG A 123 1.26 7.59 3.58
CA ARG A 123 1.35 8.76 4.48
C ARG A 123 2.73 9.42 4.54
N GLY A 124 3.79 8.70 4.15
CA GLY A 124 5.17 9.21 4.14
C GLY A 124 5.58 9.86 2.81
N LEU A 125 4.71 9.83 1.81
CA LEU A 125 5.02 10.23 0.43
C LEU A 125 4.38 11.57 0.04
N PRO A 126 4.94 12.28 -0.95
CA PRO A 126 4.38 13.52 -1.46
C PRO A 126 3.10 13.24 -2.27
N ALA A 127 2.21 14.24 -2.37
CA ALA A 127 0.90 14.10 -3.02
C ALA A 127 0.93 13.42 -4.42
N PRO A 128 1.85 13.75 -5.36
CA PRO A 128 1.90 13.07 -6.65
C PRO A 128 2.29 11.58 -6.54
N ALA A 129 3.16 11.21 -5.60
CA ALA A 129 3.53 9.81 -5.38
C ALA A 129 2.41 9.02 -4.69
N GLN A 130 1.62 9.67 -3.82
CA GLN A 130 0.40 9.06 -3.27
C GLN A 130 -0.58 8.69 -4.38
N ALA A 131 -0.74 9.55 -5.39
CA ALA A 131 -1.61 9.26 -6.53
C ALA A 131 -1.13 8.04 -7.35
N GLU A 132 0.18 7.85 -7.51
CA GLU A 132 0.72 6.64 -8.16
C GLU A 132 0.49 5.39 -7.31
N LEU A 133 0.65 5.46 -5.98
CA LEU A 133 0.31 4.33 -5.11
C LEU A 133 -1.17 3.97 -5.17
N ASP A 134 -2.06 4.96 -5.22
CA ASP A 134 -3.50 4.73 -5.35
C ASP A 134 -3.84 4.02 -6.67
N ARG A 135 -3.19 4.42 -7.78
CA ARG A 135 -3.32 3.75 -9.09
C ARG A 135 -2.77 2.33 -9.06
N LEU A 136 -1.64 2.12 -8.39
CA LEU A 136 -1.03 0.81 -8.21
C LEU A 136 -1.95 -0.12 -7.41
N SER A 137 -2.44 0.32 -6.25
CA SER A 137 -3.39 -0.42 -5.41
C SER A 137 -4.68 -0.77 -6.16
N ALA A 138 -5.17 0.09 -7.05
CA ALA A 138 -6.36 -0.20 -7.86
C ALA A 138 -6.16 -1.38 -8.84
N GLN A 139 -4.92 -1.66 -9.26
CA GLN A 139 -4.59 -2.75 -10.19
C GLN A 139 -4.33 -4.10 -9.47
N LEU A 140 -3.97 -4.06 -8.18
CA LEU A 140 -3.62 -5.25 -7.41
C LEU A 140 -4.73 -6.32 -7.33
N PRO A 141 -6.05 -6.00 -7.23
CA PRO A 141 -7.08 -7.04 -7.21
C PRO A 141 -7.11 -7.91 -8.46
N ALA A 142 -6.97 -7.30 -9.65
CA ALA A 142 -6.92 -8.03 -10.91
C ALA A 142 -5.64 -8.86 -11.01
N LEU A 143 -4.48 -8.28 -10.65
CA LEU A 143 -3.21 -8.99 -10.60
C LEU A 143 -3.27 -10.20 -9.65
N ARG A 144 -3.91 -10.04 -8.49
CA ARG A 144 -4.10 -11.12 -7.50
C ARG A 144 -4.86 -12.28 -8.10
N GLN A 145 -5.97 -12.02 -8.78
CA GLN A 145 -6.79 -13.06 -9.41
C GLN A 145 -6.00 -13.85 -10.45
N THR A 146 -5.15 -13.18 -11.24
CA THR A 146 -4.26 -13.83 -12.19
C THR A 146 -3.20 -14.67 -11.47
N LEU A 147 -2.47 -14.09 -10.52
CA LEU A 147 -1.38 -14.77 -9.81
C LEU A 147 -1.85 -15.95 -8.93
N GLU A 148 -3.08 -15.93 -8.41
CA GLU A 148 -3.64 -17.06 -7.63
C GLU A 148 -3.78 -18.35 -8.44
N ARG A 149 -3.86 -18.25 -9.78
CA ARG A 149 -4.01 -19.39 -10.68
C ARG A 149 -2.67 -19.93 -11.19
N VAL A 150 -1.61 -19.15 -11.01
CA VAL A 150 -0.28 -19.43 -11.56
C VAL A 150 0.56 -20.17 -10.52
N PRO A 151 1.30 -21.22 -10.91
CA PRO A 151 2.22 -21.92 -10.02
C PRO A 151 3.25 -20.97 -9.39
N ASP A 152 3.62 -21.24 -8.14
CA ASP A 152 4.54 -20.36 -7.43
C ASP A 152 5.93 -20.26 -8.10
N LEU A 153 6.37 -21.32 -8.77
CA LEU A 153 7.67 -21.39 -9.46
C LEU A 153 7.65 -20.79 -10.88
N ASP A 154 6.51 -20.26 -11.33
CA ASP A 154 6.43 -19.60 -12.63
C ASP A 154 7.36 -18.36 -12.69
N PRO A 155 8.16 -18.18 -13.75
CA PRO A 155 9.11 -17.06 -13.83
C PRO A 155 8.46 -15.68 -13.73
N GLN A 156 7.29 -15.48 -14.34
CA GLN A 156 6.56 -14.22 -14.31
C GLN A 156 5.95 -13.97 -12.93
N ALA A 157 5.42 -15.02 -12.29
CA ALA A 157 4.97 -14.92 -10.90
C ALA A 157 6.12 -14.54 -9.96
N GLN A 158 7.29 -15.18 -10.11
CA GLN A 158 8.50 -14.88 -9.34
C GLN A 158 8.99 -13.44 -9.54
N ASP A 159 8.94 -12.92 -10.75
CA ASP A 159 9.31 -11.53 -11.03
C ASP A 159 8.35 -10.54 -10.36
N ALA A 160 7.03 -10.78 -10.46
CA ALA A 160 6.04 -10.00 -9.73
C ALA A 160 6.28 -10.05 -8.22
N ARG A 161 6.64 -11.22 -7.66
CA ARG A 161 6.99 -11.34 -6.24
C ARG A 161 8.15 -10.42 -5.89
N ARG A 162 9.26 -10.47 -6.65
CA ARG A 162 10.46 -9.66 -6.40
C ARG A 162 10.16 -8.16 -6.50
N LEU A 163 9.35 -7.76 -7.48
CA LEU A 163 8.95 -6.37 -7.64
C LEU A 163 8.16 -5.87 -6.41
N MET A 164 7.20 -6.66 -5.92
CA MET A 164 6.37 -6.32 -4.76
C MET A 164 7.08 -6.46 -3.41
N SER A 165 7.98 -7.42 -3.24
CA SER A 165 8.63 -7.69 -1.95
C SER A 165 9.97 -7.01 -1.76
N VAL A 166 10.70 -6.74 -2.85
CA VAL A 166 12.07 -6.20 -2.80
C VAL A 166 12.11 -4.83 -3.44
N HIS A 167 11.84 -4.72 -4.73
CA HIS A 167 12.18 -3.50 -5.49
C HIS A 167 11.31 -2.29 -5.10
N LEU A 168 9.98 -2.43 -5.10
CA LEU A 168 9.08 -1.34 -4.73
C LEU A 168 9.21 -0.93 -3.26
N PRO A 169 9.25 -1.87 -2.29
CA PRO A 169 9.48 -1.49 -0.90
C PRO A 169 10.83 -0.81 -0.68
N ASN A 170 11.91 -1.28 -1.31
CA ASN A 170 13.24 -0.67 -1.17
C ASN A 170 13.28 0.74 -1.79
N LEU A 171 12.61 0.96 -2.93
CA LEU A 171 12.47 2.29 -3.52
C LEU A 171 11.80 3.27 -2.55
N ILE A 172 10.66 2.87 -1.98
CA ILE A 172 9.90 3.69 -1.02
C ILE A 172 10.75 3.93 0.23
N ASP A 173 11.38 2.89 0.76
CA ASP A 173 12.22 2.98 1.94
C ASP A 173 13.40 3.94 1.74
N ARG A 174 14.13 3.82 0.62
CA ARG A 174 15.21 4.75 0.26
C ARG A 174 14.73 6.19 0.18
N TYR A 175 13.57 6.43 -0.43
CA TYR A 175 12.99 7.76 -0.48
C TYR A 175 12.66 8.31 0.92
N LEU A 176 12.09 7.49 1.80
CA LEU A 176 11.76 7.90 3.17
C LEU A 176 13.01 8.25 3.98
N HIS A 177 14.16 7.64 3.69
CA HIS A 177 15.46 7.98 4.28
C HIS A 177 16.05 9.30 3.76
N VAL A 178 15.58 9.84 2.64
CA VAL A 178 16.05 11.15 2.15
C VAL A 178 15.51 12.26 3.05
N PRO A 179 16.38 13.09 3.66
CA PRO A 179 15.94 14.22 4.48
C PRO A 179 15.12 15.21 3.65
N ASN A 180 14.10 15.83 4.26
CA ASN A 180 13.14 16.68 3.56
C ASN A 180 13.81 17.82 2.76
N ASP A 181 14.87 18.42 3.30
CA ASP A 181 15.60 19.53 2.67
C ASP A 181 16.30 19.14 1.35
N PHE A 182 16.50 17.84 1.12
CA PHE A 182 17.14 17.30 -0.09
C PHE A 182 16.14 16.80 -1.13
N ARG A 183 14.85 16.65 -0.79
CA ARG A 183 13.84 16.05 -1.68
C ARG A 183 13.53 16.91 -2.92
N GLY A 184 13.68 18.23 -2.78
CA GLY A 184 13.54 19.18 -3.87
C GLY A 184 14.81 19.41 -4.70
N GLN A 185 15.94 18.79 -4.35
CA GLN A 185 17.18 18.95 -5.10
C GLN A 185 17.10 18.20 -6.42
N GLN A 186 17.57 18.85 -7.48
CA GLN A 186 17.64 18.26 -8.81
C GLN A 186 18.88 17.38 -8.92
N ASP A 187 18.73 16.25 -9.61
CA ASP A 187 19.83 15.40 -10.02
C ASP A 187 20.53 15.94 -11.28
N GLY A 188 21.49 15.17 -11.80
CA GLY A 188 22.26 15.53 -13.00
C GLY A 188 21.43 15.60 -14.30
N GLU A 189 20.18 15.16 -14.28
CA GLU A 189 19.25 15.20 -15.41
C GLU A 189 18.13 16.24 -15.21
N GLY A 190 18.20 17.02 -14.12
CA GLY A 190 17.25 18.10 -13.83
C GLY A 190 15.97 17.67 -13.13
N ALA A 191 15.87 16.40 -12.69
CA ALA A 191 14.71 15.89 -11.98
C ALA A 191 14.92 15.92 -10.47
N THR A 192 13.88 16.34 -9.74
CA THR A 192 13.90 16.31 -8.26
C THR A 192 13.75 14.89 -7.73
N VAL A 193 14.18 14.63 -6.49
CA VAL A 193 13.99 13.32 -5.84
C VAL A 193 12.51 12.93 -5.79
N ASP A 194 11.62 13.89 -5.54
CA ASP A 194 10.17 13.68 -5.56
C ASP A 194 9.66 13.25 -6.95
N GLN A 195 10.15 13.89 -8.02
CA GLN A 195 9.82 13.51 -9.39
C GLN A 195 10.34 12.12 -9.74
N ARG A 196 11.58 11.79 -9.33
CA ARG A 196 12.18 10.46 -9.53
C ARG A 196 11.40 9.36 -8.84
N LEU A 197 10.90 9.62 -7.64
CA LEU A 197 10.01 8.68 -6.96
C LEU A 197 8.74 8.43 -7.78
N VAL A 198 8.10 9.48 -8.27
CA VAL A 198 6.87 9.36 -9.08
C VAL A 198 7.12 8.56 -10.35
N GLU A 199 8.19 8.87 -11.08
CA GLU A 199 8.61 8.14 -12.28
C GLU A 199 8.86 6.66 -11.99
N ALA A 200 9.62 6.37 -10.94
CA ALA A 200 9.96 5.00 -10.57
C ALA A 200 8.73 4.19 -10.09
N LEU A 201 7.81 4.82 -9.35
CA LEU A 201 6.54 4.19 -8.96
C LEU A 201 5.65 3.92 -10.18
N ALA A 202 5.57 4.87 -11.12
CA ALA A 202 4.83 4.69 -12.37
C ALA A 202 5.42 3.57 -13.24
N ALA A 203 6.75 3.46 -13.30
CA ALA A 203 7.44 2.37 -13.99
C ALA A 203 7.15 1.01 -13.33
N GLY A 204 7.25 0.92 -12.00
CA GLY A 204 6.92 -0.32 -11.27
C GLY A 204 5.44 -0.73 -11.41
N ARG A 205 4.52 0.23 -11.45
CA ARG A 205 3.10 -0.03 -11.76
C ARG A 205 2.94 -0.62 -13.16
N THR A 206 3.60 -0.04 -14.15
CA THR A 206 3.55 -0.52 -15.53
C THR A 206 4.12 -1.93 -15.64
N ALA A 207 5.27 -2.20 -14.99
CA ALA A 207 5.87 -3.53 -14.97
C ALA A 207 4.93 -4.60 -14.35
N LEU A 208 4.24 -4.31 -13.24
CA LEU A 208 3.26 -5.24 -12.69
C LEU A 208 2.07 -5.48 -13.63
N ALA A 209 1.61 -4.44 -14.34
CA ALA A 209 0.56 -4.57 -15.33
C ALA A 209 1.00 -5.45 -16.52
N ASP A 210 2.23 -5.24 -17.00
CA ASP A 210 2.81 -6.01 -18.11
C ASP A 210 2.98 -7.49 -17.74
N ILE A 211 3.45 -7.78 -16.52
CA ILE A 211 3.53 -9.15 -15.99
C ILE A 211 2.13 -9.78 -15.92
N GLY A 212 1.15 -9.05 -15.39
CA GLY A 212 -0.24 -9.52 -15.34
C GLY A 212 -0.81 -9.85 -16.72
N GLN A 213 -0.50 -9.03 -17.73
CA GLN A 213 -0.88 -9.27 -19.12
C GLN A 213 -0.13 -10.44 -19.74
N ALA A 214 1.16 -10.62 -19.45
CA ALA A 214 1.95 -11.76 -19.92
C ALA A 214 1.39 -13.08 -19.39
N LEU A 215 1.07 -13.14 -18.09
CA LEU A 215 0.42 -14.30 -17.47
C LEU A 215 -0.93 -14.61 -18.12
N ALA A 216 -1.79 -13.60 -18.30
CA ALA A 216 -3.09 -13.80 -18.95
C ALA A 216 -2.96 -14.29 -20.40
N ARG A 217 -1.96 -13.81 -21.15
CA ARG A 217 -1.68 -14.28 -22.52
C ARG A 217 -1.21 -15.73 -22.54
N ASN A 218 -0.39 -16.14 -21.58
CA ASN A 218 0.08 -17.53 -21.48
C ASN A 218 -1.09 -18.49 -21.21
N ASP A 219 -1.99 -18.12 -20.29
CA ASP A 219 -3.21 -18.91 -20.01
C ASP A 219 -4.10 -19.05 -21.25
N LEU A 220 -4.29 -17.96 -22.01
CA LEU A 220 -5.05 -17.98 -23.26
C LEU A 220 -4.42 -18.91 -24.29
N ALA A 221 -3.10 -18.83 -24.49
CA ALA A 221 -2.38 -19.67 -25.43
C ALA A 221 -2.44 -21.16 -25.05
N ALA A 222 -2.34 -21.47 -23.75
CA ALA A 222 -2.51 -22.84 -23.25
C ALA A 222 -3.92 -23.38 -23.53
N PHE A 223 -4.95 -22.56 -23.27
CA PHE A 223 -6.34 -22.90 -23.57
C PHE A 223 -6.58 -23.17 -25.07
N GLU A 224 -6.10 -22.29 -25.95
CA GLU A 224 -6.23 -22.47 -27.40
C GLU A 224 -5.55 -23.75 -27.89
N THR A 225 -4.35 -24.04 -27.37
CA THR A 225 -3.60 -25.26 -27.71
C THR A 225 -4.38 -26.51 -27.31
N GLN A 226 -4.94 -26.53 -26.09
CA GLN A 226 -5.75 -27.63 -25.61
C GLN A 226 -7.03 -27.82 -26.44
N GLY A 227 -7.70 -26.72 -26.81
CA GLY A 227 -8.88 -26.74 -27.67
C GLY A 227 -8.59 -27.32 -29.06
N ARG A 228 -7.50 -26.89 -29.70
CA ARG A 228 -7.05 -27.43 -31.00
C ARG A 228 -6.71 -28.91 -30.91
N PHE A 229 -6.01 -29.34 -29.86
CA PHE A 229 -5.69 -30.76 -29.64
C PHE A 229 -6.94 -31.63 -29.55
N ILE A 230 -7.95 -31.20 -28.79
CA ILE A 230 -9.22 -31.93 -28.66
C ILE A 230 -9.93 -32.02 -30.02
N GLN A 231 -9.97 -30.93 -30.79
CA GLN A 231 -10.57 -30.94 -32.12
C GLN A 231 -9.88 -31.95 -33.03
N THR A 232 -8.55 -31.90 -33.18
CA THR A 232 -7.81 -32.85 -34.02
C THR A 232 -8.00 -34.28 -33.54
N ARG A 233 -7.87 -34.55 -32.24
CA ARG A 233 -7.87 -35.93 -31.72
C ARG A 233 -9.23 -36.62 -31.79
N TYR A 234 -10.32 -35.87 -31.67
CA TYR A 234 -11.67 -36.42 -31.51
C TYR A 234 -12.61 -36.16 -32.70
N ASN A 235 -12.40 -35.15 -33.56
CA ASN A 235 -13.16 -35.03 -34.82
C ASN A 235 -12.68 -36.01 -35.90
N GLU A 236 -11.43 -36.46 -35.88
CA GLU A 236 -10.93 -37.46 -36.85
C GLU A 236 -11.52 -38.86 -36.62
N LYS A 237 -12.12 -39.11 -35.44
CA LYS A 237 -12.65 -40.42 -35.04
C LYS A 237 -14.11 -40.65 -35.42
N THR A 238 -14.77 -39.68 -36.07
CA THR A 238 -16.20 -39.74 -36.42
C THR A 238 -16.46 -40.09 -37.90
N LEU A 239 -15.42 -40.54 -38.62
CA LEU A 239 -15.51 -41.02 -40.01
C LEU A 239 -14.97 -42.46 -40.09
N ASP A 240 -15.75 -43.41 -39.57
CA ASP A 240 -15.83 -44.84 -39.93
C ASP A 240 -17.01 -45.47 -39.17
#